data_AF-A0A9X6AH62-F1
#
_entry.id   AF-A0A9X6AH62-F1
#
_cell.length_a   1.000
_cell.length_b   1.000
_cell.length_c   1.000
_cell.angle_alpha   90.00
_cell.angle_beta   90.00
_cell.angle_gamma   90.00
#
_symmetry.space_group_name_H-M   'P 1'
#
loop_
_entity.id
_entity.type
_entity.pdbx_description
1 polymer ?
#
loop_
_entity_poly.entity_id
_entity_poly.type
_entity_poly.pdbx_seq_one_letter_code
_entity_poly.pdbx_strand_id
1 'polypeptide(L)'
;AVALGLTLAACSESGDNTDSSASDVSVSHIHGLGLDPSDQRLYAATHEGIYTPDSQGKPKPVGDSNDDFMGFTVAGDKTFYASGHPTSRGEDGPGNKGLIKSTDAGQTWKSLSLSGKSDFHALDYAHGTVYGYDATNGLL
;
A
#
# COMPACT_ATOMS: atom_id res chain seq x y z
N ALA A 1 13.16 8.18 64.44
CA ALA A 1 12.89 8.33 63.00
C ALA A 1 14.23 8.42 62.28
N VAL A 2 14.47 7.53 61.32
CA VAL A 2 15.72 7.41 60.56
C VAL A 2 15.49 8.07 59.20
N ALA A 3 16.37 8.98 58.79
CA ALA A 3 16.36 9.55 57.44
C ALA A 3 17.54 8.98 56.66
N LEU A 4 17.24 8.12 55.68
CA LEU A 4 18.20 7.51 54.78
C LEU A 4 18.17 8.32 53.47
N GLY A 5 19.26 9.01 53.15
CA GLY A 5 19.39 9.76 51.90
C GLY A 5 19.84 8.86 50.76
N LEU A 6 19.01 8.75 49.72
CA LEU A 6 19.38 8.11 48.45
C LEU A 6 19.95 9.18 47.50
N THR A 7 21.22 9.04 47.12
CA THR A 7 21.80 9.80 46.00
C THR A 7 21.71 8.93 44.74
N LEU A 8 20.86 9.32 43.78
CA LEU A 8 20.89 8.71 42.44
C LEU A 8 21.98 9.40 41.62
N ALA A 9 22.98 8.63 41.20
CA ALA A 9 23.93 9.03 40.17
C ALA A 9 23.28 8.75 38.79
N ALA A 10 22.96 9.80 38.04
CA ALA A 10 22.52 9.67 36.65
C ALA A 10 23.76 9.72 35.75
N CYS A 11 24.14 8.58 35.17
CA CYS A 11 25.10 8.55 34.07
C CYS A 11 24.37 8.99 32.79
N SER A 12 24.70 10.18 32.30
CA SER A 12 24.31 10.63 30.97
C SER A 12 25.30 10.05 29.97
N GLU A 13 24.93 8.97 29.28
CA GLU A 13 25.62 8.54 28.08
C GLU A 13 25.18 9.48 26.95
N SER A 14 26.05 10.42 26.57
CA SER A 14 25.90 11.20 25.35
C SER A 14 26.14 10.29 24.15
N GLY A 15 25.14 9.45 23.84
CA GLY A 15 25.05 8.77 22.56
C GLY A 15 24.75 9.84 21.51
N ASP A 16 25.75 10.12 20.70
CA ASP A 16 25.63 10.96 19.50
C ASP A 16 24.69 10.22 18.53
N ASN A 17 23.38 10.40 18.72
CA ASN A 17 22.37 9.96 17.77
C ASN A 17 22.51 10.87 16.56
N THR A 18 23.43 10.50 15.66
CA THR A 18 23.37 10.92 14.27
C THR A 18 22.09 10.31 13.71
N ASP A 19 20.98 11.02 13.92
CA ASP A 19 19.68 10.77 13.34
C ASP A 19 19.87 10.95 11.82
N SER A 20 20.35 9.88 11.19
CA SER A 20 20.29 9.75 9.75
C SER A 20 18.81 9.78 9.46
N SER A 21 18.34 10.94 9.00
CA SER A 21 16.97 11.16 8.58
C SER A 21 16.67 10.18 7.46
N ALA A 22 16.31 8.96 7.85
CA ALA A 22 15.63 8.01 7.01
C ALA A 22 14.44 8.81 6.48
N SER A 23 14.38 8.96 5.16
CA SER A 23 13.26 9.59 4.50
C SER A 23 12.03 8.80 4.95
N ASP A 24 11.25 9.36 5.87
CA ASP A 24 10.08 8.69 6.39
C ASP A 24 9.18 8.41 5.19
N VAL A 25 8.93 7.12 4.93
CA VAL A 25 7.99 6.70 3.90
C VAL A 25 6.62 7.23 4.33
N SER A 26 6.16 8.30 3.70
CA SER A 26 4.85 8.88 3.95
C SER A 26 3.80 8.08 3.17
N VAL A 27 3.07 7.22 3.86
CA VAL A 27 1.84 6.62 3.34
C VAL A 27 0.70 7.58 3.67
N SER A 28 0.01 8.09 2.65
CA SER A 28 -1.03 9.11 2.81
C SER A 28 -2.41 8.51 3.04
N HIS A 29 -3.05 8.00 1.99
CA HIS A 29 -4.35 7.33 2.04
C HIS A 29 -4.21 5.84 1.74
N ILE A 30 -5.07 5.05 2.38
CA ILE A 30 -5.20 3.61 2.13
C ILE A 30 -6.52 3.39 1.39
N HIS A 31 -6.45 2.85 0.18
CA HIS A 31 -7.59 2.59 -0.71
C HIS A 31 -7.95 1.10 -0.82
N GLY A 32 -7.32 0.28 0.01
CA GLY A 32 -7.66 -1.13 0.16
C GLY A 32 -6.63 -1.86 0.99
N LEU A 33 -7.08 -2.87 1.72
CA LEU A 33 -6.25 -3.76 2.52
C LEU A 33 -6.63 -5.21 2.19
N GLY A 34 -5.64 -6.09 2.20
CA GLY A 34 -5.90 -7.53 2.08
C GLY A 34 -4.78 -8.37 2.64
N LEU A 35 -5.14 -9.55 3.14
CA LEU A 35 -4.20 -10.58 3.54
C LEU A 35 -4.04 -11.57 2.38
N ASP A 36 -2.81 -11.81 1.92
CA ASP A 36 -2.56 -12.89 0.97
C ASP A 36 -2.82 -14.23 1.66
N PRO A 37 -3.75 -15.07 1.16
CA PRO A 37 -4.04 -16.36 1.79
C PRO A 37 -2.85 -17.32 1.82
N SER A 38 -1.85 -17.14 0.95
CA SER A 38 -0.68 -18.03 0.88
C SER A 38 0.27 -17.93 2.07
N ASP A 39 0.37 -16.76 2.71
CA ASP A 39 1.28 -16.52 3.84
C ASP A 39 0.72 -15.59 4.93
N GLN A 40 -0.53 -15.16 4.80
CA GLN A 40 -1.22 -14.19 5.67
C GLN A 40 -0.54 -12.82 5.75
N ARG A 41 0.25 -12.46 4.73
CA ARG A 41 0.92 -11.15 4.68
C ARG A 41 -0.08 -10.05 4.33
N LEU A 42 -0.01 -8.94 5.07
CA LEU A 42 -0.80 -7.73 4.82
C LEU A 42 -0.25 -6.93 3.64
N TYR A 43 -1.15 -6.49 2.77
CA TYR A 43 -0.90 -5.54 1.70
C TYR A 43 -1.83 -4.35 1.81
N ALA A 44 -1.30 -3.16 1.55
CA ALA A 44 -2.02 -1.89 1.55
C ALA A 44 -1.81 -1.17 0.22
N ALA A 45 -2.91 -0.78 -0.41
CA ALA A 45 -2.89 0.06 -1.60
C ALA A 45 -2.94 1.54 -1.22
N THR A 46 -2.07 2.34 -1.82
CA THR A 46 -1.85 3.76 -1.47
C THR A 46 -1.64 4.61 -2.70
N HIS A 47 -1.57 5.94 -2.53
CA HIS A 47 -1.20 6.87 -3.60
C HIS A 47 0.26 6.68 -4.06
N GLU A 48 1.09 6.00 -3.27
CA GLU A 48 2.52 5.85 -3.47
C GLU A 48 2.93 4.40 -3.78
N GLY A 49 2.00 3.57 -4.27
CA GLY A 49 2.21 2.16 -4.59
C GLY A 49 1.54 1.19 -3.61
N ILE A 50 1.93 -0.09 -3.69
CA ILE A 50 1.52 -1.12 -2.74
C ILE A 50 2.59 -1.27 -1.66
N TYR A 51 2.16 -1.33 -0.40
CA TYR A 51 3.04 -1.53 0.75
C TYR A 51 2.67 -2.77 1.54
N THR A 52 3.67 -3.34 2.20
CA THR A 52 3.53 -4.40 3.19
C THR A 52 4.39 -4.08 4.40
N PRO A 53 3.99 -4.41 5.65
CA PRO A 53 4.86 -4.20 6.79
C PRO A 53 6.14 -5.06 6.68
N ASP A 54 7.28 -4.49 7.09
CA ASP A 54 8.50 -5.23 7.36
C ASP A 54 8.47 -5.92 8.75
N SER A 55 9.58 -6.52 9.18
CA SER A 55 9.67 -7.21 10.47
C SER A 55 9.54 -6.29 11.68
N GLN A 56 9.65 -4.97 11.51
CA GLN A 56 9.46 -3.95 12.53
C GLN A 56 8.11 -3.23 12.41
N GLY A 57 7.26 -3.65 11.46
CA GLY A 57 5.96 -3.04 11.19
C GLY A 57 6.05 -1.75 10.36
N LYS A 58 7.22 -1.40 9.81
CA LYS A 58 7.36 -0.22 8.95
C LYS A 58 6.86 -0.52 7.54
N PRO A 59 6.25 0.44 6.83
CA PRO A 59 5.85 0.24 5.44
C PRO A 59 7.05 -0.07 4.55
N LYS A 60 6.98 -1.19 3.83
CA LYS A 60 7.94 -1.59 2.81
C LYS A 60 7.24 -1.65 1.45
N PRO A 61 7.75 -0.97 0.40
CA PRO A 61 7.15 -1.02 -0.92
C PRO A 61 7.21 -2.42 -1.51
N VAL A 62 6.23 -2.74 -2.35
CA VAL A 62 6.09 -4.00 -3.07
C VAL A 62 6.24 -3.75 -4.57
N GLY A 63 7.21 -4.43 -5.20
CA GLY A 63 7.55 -4.19 -6.61
C GLY A 63 8.14 -2.80 -6.84
N ASP A 64 8.20 -2.42 -8.12
CA ASP A 64 8.78 -1.14 -8.57
C ASP A 64 7.71 -0.07 -8.88
N SER A 65 6.43 -0.42 -8.84
CA SER A 65 5.34 0.53 -9.13
C SER A 65 5.08 1.43 -7.92
N ASN A 66 5.20 2.73 -8.15
CA ASN A 66 4.80 3.79 -7.23
C ASN A 66 3.48 4.46 -7.64
N ASP A 67 2.74 3.83 -8.57
CA ASP A 67 1.49 4.34 -9.12
C ASP A 67 0.46 4.66 -8.03
N ASP A 68 -0.48 5.52 -8.38
CA ASP A 68 -1.60 5.87 -7.51
C ASP A 68 -2.64 4.74 -7.53
N PHE A 69 -2.70 3.92 -6.48
CA PHE A 69 -3.67 2.84 -6.36
C PHE A 69 -4.91 3.32 -5.59
N MET A 70 -6.03 3.44 -6.32
CA MET A 70 -7.29 4.00 -5.82
C MET A 70 -8.34 2.95 -5.46
N GLY A 71 -8.12 1.68 -5.80
CA GLY A 71 -8.96 0.57 -5.38
C GLY A 71 -8.17 -0.73 -5.43
N PHE A 72 -8.40 -1.64 -4.48
CA PHE A 72 -7.61 -2.85 -4.34
C PHE A 72 -8.36 -3.98 -3.62
N THR A 73 -8.17 -5.21 -4.08
CA THR A 73 -8.64 -6.42 -3.39
C THR A 73 -7.71 -7.62 -3.64
N VAL A 74 -7.59 -8.49 -2.63
CA VAL A 74 -6.91 -9.78 -2.74
C VAL A 74 -7.93 -10.84 -3.12
N ALA A 75 -7.74 -11.50 -4.26
CA ALA A 75 -8.67 -12.50 -4.79
C ALA A 75 -8.24 -13.95 -4.57
N GLY A 76 -7.01 -14.18 -4.13
CA GLY A 76 -6.46 -15.51 -3.87
C GLY A 76 -4.95 -15.46 -3.73
N ASP A 77 -4.32 -16.64 -3.66
CA ASP A 77 -2.87 -16.79 -3.53
C ASP A 77 -2.13 -15.91 -4.54
N LYS A 78 -1.40 -14.90 -4.04
CA LYS A 78 -0.62 -13.94 -4.83
C LYS A 78 -1.40 -13.22 -5.93
N THR A 79 -2.73 -13.29 -5.91
CA THR A 79 -3.60 -12.83 -6.99
C THR A 79 -4.39 -11.62 -6.54
N PHE A 80 -3.99 -10.44 -7.01
CA PHE A 80 -4.56 -9.17 -6.60
C PHE A 80 -5.23 -8.47 -7.78
N TYR A 81 -6.26 -7.70 -7.51
CA TYR A 81 -6.88 -6.77 -8.44
C TYR A 81 -6.78 -5.36 -7.92
N ALA A 82 -6.58 -4.41 -8.82
CA ALA A 82 -6.53 -3.00 -8.46
C ALA A 82 -7.01 -2.06 -9.57
N SER A 83 -7.07 -0.77 -9.26
CA SER A 83 -7.30 0.34 -10.18
C SER A 83 -6.59 1.61 -9.69
N GLY A 84 -6.67 2.70 -10.44
CA GLY A 84 -6.10 3.99 -10.11
C GLY A 84 -5.40 4.65 -11.29
N HIS A 85 -4.26 5.33 -11.06
CA HIS A 85 -3.63 6.21 -12.05
C HIS A 85 -2.11 6.00 -12.15
N PRO A 86 -1.49 6.20 -13.32
CA PRO A 86 -0.03 6.22 -13.43
C PRO A 86 0.57 7.38 -12.61
N THR A 87 1.70 7.16 -11.93
CA THR A 87 2.44 8.23 -11.21
C THR A 87 2.84 9.37 -12.13
N SER A 88 3.36 9.06 -13.32
CA SER A 88 3.73 10.07 -14.31
C SER A 88 2.50 10.41 -15.15
N ARG A 89 1.88 11.55 -14.84
CA ARG A 89 0.91 12.19 -15.73
C ARG A 89 1.68 12.83 -16.90
N GLY A 90 2.05 12.04 -17.90
CA GLY A 90 2.91 12.49 -19.01
C GLY A 90 2.82 11.64 -20.29
N GLU A 91 2.01 12.15 -21.22
CA GLU A 91 1.98 12.01 -22.69
C GLU A 91 1.56 10.70 -23.38
N ASP A 92 1.79 9.50 -22.84
CA ASP A 92 1.47 8.25 -23.59
C ASP A 92 0.57 7.24 -22.85
N GLY A 93 0.13 7.54 -21.63
CA GLY A 93 -0.66 6.63 -20.79
C GLY A 93 -2.11 7.10 -20.54
N PRO A 94 -3.09 6.18 -20.51
CA PRO A 94 -4.45 6.53 -20.08
C PRO A 94 -4.46 7.03 -18.63
N GLY A 95 -5.20 8.12 -18.37
CA GLY A 95 -5.28 8.72 -17.04
C GLY A 95 -5.82 7.76 -15.98
N ASN A 96 -6.77 6.88 -16.33
CA ASN A 96 -7.31 5.85 -15.46
C ASN A 96 -6.82 4.46 -15.91
N LYS A 97 -6.39 3.62 -14.98
CA LYS A 97 -5.86 2.28 -15.29
C LYS A 97 -6.96 1.26 -15.64
N GLY A 98 -8.22 1.54 -15.35
CA GLY A 98 -9.28 0.52 -15.41
C GLY A 98 -9.01 -0.61 -14.41
N LEU A 99 -9.39 -1.84 -14.74
CA LEU A 99 -9.07 -3.00 -13.91
C LEU A 99 -7.68 -3.54 -14.29
N ILE A 100 -6.79 -3.63 -13.31
CA ILE A 100 -5.47 -4.28 -13.43
C ILE A 100 -5.38 -5.49 -12.50
N LYS A 101 -4.51 -6.44 -12.84
CA LYS A 101 -4.29 -7.67 -12.09
C LYS A 101 -2.81 -7.95 -11.87
N SER A 102 -2.48 -8.43 -10.67
CA SER A 102 -1.21 -9.07 -10.36
C SER A 102 -1.43 -10.56 -10.08
N THR A 103 -0.45 -11.39 -10.42
CA THR A 103 -0.37 -12.82 -10.08
C THR A 103 0.91 -13.16 -9.31
N ASP A 104 1.58 -12.14 -8.78
CA ASP A 104 2.87 -12.22 -8.08
C ASP A 104 2.90 -11.33 -6.83
N ALA A 105 1.74 -11.22 -6.17
CA ALA A 105 1.52 -10.47 -4.94
C ALA A 105 1.86 -8.98 -5.05
N GLY A 106 1.44 -8.34 -6.15
CA GLY A 106 1.56 -6.91 -6.39
C GLY A 106 2.89 -6.45 -6.98
N GLN A 107 3.82 -7.37 -7.30
CA GLN A 107 5.12 -7.02 -7.88
C GLN A 107 4.99 -6.49 -9.31
N THR A 108 4.16 -7.14 -10.13
CA THR A 108 3.89 -6.71 -11.50
C THR A 108 2.38 -6.67 -11.79
N TRP A 109 1.99 -5.79 -12.72
CA TRP A 109 0.59 -5.50 -13.02
C TRP A 109 0.31 -5.61 -14.51
N LYS A 110 -0.81 -6.24 -14.85
CA LYS A 110 -1.33 -6.35 -16.22
C LYS A 110 -2.70 -5.69 -16.32
N SER A 111 -2.91 -4.86 -17.34
CA SER A 111 -4.23 -4.32 -17.67
C SER A 111 -5.17 -5.42 -18.16
N LEU A 112 -6.41 -5.43 -17.64
CA LEU A 112 -7.45 -6.39 -18.01
C LEU A 112 -8.56 -5.73 -18.82
N SER A 113 -9.09 -4.60 -18.36
CA SER A 113 -10.24 -3.94 -18.98
C SER A 113 -10.33 -2.46 -18.62
N LEU A 114 -11.12 -1.71 -19.39
CA LEU A 114 -11.52 -0.32 -19.11
C LEU A 114 -10.37 0.67 -18.90
N SER A 115 -9.19 0.35 -19.44
CA SER A 115 -8.04 1.26 -19.48
C SER A 115 -8.42 2.57 -20.17
N GLY A 116 -8.16 3.69 -19.49
CA GLY A 116 -8.54 5.04 -19.90
C GLY A 116 -10.01 5.39 -19.74
N LYS A 117 -10.83 4.48 -19.19
CA LYS A 117 -12.29 4.66 -19.13
C LYS A 117 -12.83 4.72 -17.71
N SER A 118 -12.40 3.81 -16.85
CA SER A 118 -12.95 3.66 -15.49
C SER A 118 -11.88 3.80 -14.44
N ASP A 119 -12.29 4.41 -13.33
CA ASP A 119 -11.46 4.59 -12.13
C ASP A 119 -12.19 3.93 -10.97
N PHE A 120 -11.78 2.69 -10.64
CA PHE A 120 -12.46 1.92 -9.61
C PHE A 120 -11.92 2.29 -8.23
N HIS A 121 -12.71 3.03 -7.44
CA HIS A 121 -12.30 3.46 -6.09
C HIS A 121 -12.65 2.45 -4.99
N ALA A 122 -13.41 1.42 -5.35
CA ALA A 122 -13.65 0.28 -4.49
C ALA A 122 -13.63 -0.97 -5.36
N LEU A 123 -12.93 -2.00 -4.90
CA LEU A 123 -12.92 -3.33 -5.51
C LEU A 123 -13.17 -4.36 -4.43
N ASP A 124 -13.94 -5.39 -4.76
CA ASP A 124 -14.10 -6.56 -3.92
C ASP A 124 -14.12 -7.83 -4.78
N TYR A 125 -13.80 -8.98 -4.19
CA TYR A 125 -13.79 -10.25 -4.87
C TYR A 125 -14.55 -11.31 -4.07
N ALA A 126 -15.54 -11.91 -4.71
CA ALA A 126 -16.29 -13.02 -4.14
C ALA A 126 -16.71 -14.01 -5.22
N HIS A 127 -16.58 -15.30 -4.92
CA HIS A 127 -17.08 -16.40 -5.76
C HIS A 127 -16.63 -16.34 -7.23
N GLY A 128 -15.36 -16.02 -7.49
CA GLY A 128 -14.85 -15.93 -8.87
C GLY A 128 -15.19 -14.63 -9.59
N THR A 129 -15.81 -13.66 -8.92
CA THR A 129 -16.25 -12.39 -9.51
C THR A 129 -15.58 -11.22 -8.80
N VAL A 130 -15.07 -10.27 -9.58
CA VAL A 130 -14.61 -8.96 -9.09
C VAL A 130 -15.74 -7.96 -9.26
N TYR A 131 -16.08 -7.24 -8.19
CA TYR A 131 -17.02 -6.14 -8.16
C TYR A 131 -16.24 -4.83 -8.05
N GLY A 132 -16.70 -3.76 -8.69
CA GLY A 132 -15.98 -2.50 -8.66
C GLY A 132 -16.88 -1.28 -8.82
N TYR A 133 -16.71 -0.29 -7.94
CA TYR A 133 -17.40 0.99 -8.06
C TYR A 133 -16.58 1.96 -8.92
N ASP A 134 -17.09 2.28 -10.11
CA ASP A 134 -16.50 3.24 -11.04
C ASP A 134 -16.83 4.67 -10.60
N ALA A 135 -15.87 5.32 -9.95
CA ALA A 135 -16.01 6.68 -9.44
C ALA A 135 -16.09 7.73 -10.57
N THR A 136 -15.64 7.39 -11.79
CA THR A 136 -15.75 8.29 -12.95
C THR A 136 -17.21 8.44 -13.39
N ASN A 137 -17.98 7.34 -13.35
CA ASN A 137 -19.33 7.29 -13.89
C ASN A 137 -20.43 7.13 -12.82
N GLY A 138 -20.06 6.87 -11.56
CA GLY A 138 -21.00 6.62 -10.46
C GLY A 138 -21.74 5.29 -10.60
N LEU A 139 -21.06 4.25 -11.09
CA LEU A 139 -21.64 2.94 -11.38
C LEU A 139 -21.00 1.84 -10.52
N LEU A 140 -21.79 0.85 -10.10
CA LEU A 140 -21.31 -0.39 -9.46
C LEU A 140 -21.30 -1.55 -10.47
#